data_AF-A0AA38XYK6-F1
#
_entry.id   AF-A0AA38XYK6-F1
#
_cell.length_a   1.000
_cell.length_b   1.000
_cell.length_c   1.000
_cell.angle_alpha   90.00
_cell.angle_beta   90.00
_cell.angle_gamma   90.00
#
_symmetry.space_group_name_H-M   'P 1'
#
loop_
_entity.id
_entity.type
_entity.pdbx_description
1 polymer ?
#
loop_
_entity_poly.entity_id
_entity_poly.type
_entity_poly.pdbx_seq_one_letter_code
_entity_poly.pdbx_strand_id
1 'polypeptide(L)'
;MLNPAHPDEALLQQHKLSLLEKPTKYKVDLFRDWREHPKLGGRPIKSDDCHAWSEVHGNDLVTATDNKFRYDSTSTWIAGKLLPYYRRTRPRWIGTPSREPQTYSDWKIMRAVNIFATVTISIRVGLTAAFTAVFCLCLAAMTEAI
;
A
#
# COMPACT_ATOMS: atom_id res chain seq x y z
N MET A 1 18.37 -7.41 -24.50
CA MET A 1 18.44 -8.13 -25.79
C MET A 1 17.34 -9.18 -25.78
N LEU A 2 16.21 -8.94 -26.46
CA LEU A 2 15.13 -9.93 -26.61
C LEU A 2 15.46 -10.86 -27.78
N ASN A 3 15.30 -12.16 -27.56
CA ASN A 3 15.53 -13.22 -28.53
C ASN A 3 14.29 -13.35 -29.45
N PRO A 4 14.40 -13.25 -30.80
CA PRO A 4 13.24 -13.09 -31.71
C PRO A 4 12.51 -14.41 -32.06
N ALA A 5 12.56 -15.43 -31.21
CA ALA A 5 12.20 -16.80 -31.61
C ALA A 5 10.69 -17.16 -31.56
N HIS A 6 9.81 -16.33 -30.99
CA HIS A 6 8.39 -16.68 -30.92
C HIS A 6 7.45 -15.46 -30.97
N PRO A 7 7.08 -14.98 -32.18
CA PRO A 7 6.07 -13.91 -32.32
C PRO A 7 4.72 -14.30 -31.69
N ASP A 8 4.41 -15.60 -31.67
CA ASP A 8 3.18 -16.13 -31.10
C ASP A 8 3.13 -15.97 -29.57
N GLU A 9 4.26 -16.11 -28.86
CA GLU A 9 4.30 -15.89 -27.40
C GLU A 9 4.10 -14.43 -27.04
N ALA A 10 4.71 -13.51 -27.81
CA ALA A 10 4.54 -12.08 -27.61
C ALA A 10 3.07 -11.66 -27.82
N LEU A 11 2.41 -12.19 -28.85
CA LEU A 11 0.98 -11.96 -29.11
C LEU A 11 0.10 -12.57 -28.00
N LEU A 12 0.43 -13.77 -27.53
CA LEU A 12 -0.27 -14.42 -26.42
C LEU A 12 -0.10 -13.63 -25.11
N GLN A 13 1.07 -13.07 -24.88
CA GLN A 13 1.37 -12.24 -23.72
C GLN A 13 0.60 -10.91 -23.80
N GLN A 14 0.58 -10.26 -24.95
CA GLN A 14 -0.19 -9.04 -25.17
C GLN A 14 -1.70 -9.29 -24.99
N HIS A 15 -2.20 -10.40 -25.51
CA HIS A 15 -3.59 -10.80 -25.30
C HIS A 15 -3.88 -10.99 -23.80
N LYS A 16 -3.01 -11.72 -23.06
CA LYS A 16 -3.15 -11.88 -21.60
C LYS A 16 -3.12 -10.53 -20.85
N LEU A 17 -2.26 -9.60 -21.25
CA LEU A 17 -2.20 -8.26 -20.67
C LEU A 17 -3.45 -7.44 -20.95
N SER A 18 -4.03 -7.56 -22.15
CA SER A 18 -5.27 -6.85 -22.51
C SER A 18 -6.50 -7.29 -21.71
N LEU A 19 -6.46 -8.48 -21.12
CA LEU A 19 -7.51 -9.02 -20.26
C LEU A 19 -7.42 -8.50 -18.81
N LEU A 20 -6.33 -7.82 -18.44
CA LEU A 20 -6.16 -7.27 -17.09
C LEU A 20 -7.04 -6.05 -16.86
N GLU A 21 -7.47 -5.87 -15.62
CA GLU A 21 -8.29 -4.73 -15.23
C GLU A 21 -7.51 -3.43 -15.36
N LYS A 22 -8.09 -2.49 -16.10
CA LYS A 22 -7.54 -1.13 -16.21
C LYS A 22 -7.62 -0.43 -14.86
N PRO A 23 -6.58 0.32 -14.47
CA PRO A 23 -6.57 1.02 -13.20
C PRO A 23 -7.65 2.10 -13.16
N THR A 24 -8.26 2.27 -11.99
CA THR A 24 -9.21 3.35 -11.75
C THR A 24 -8.52 4.71 -11.94
N LYS A 25 -9.21 5.65 -12.59
CA LYS A 25 -8.74 7.03 -12.81
C LYS A 25 -8.13 7.67 -11.55
N TYR A 26 -8.80 7.47 -10.41
CA TYR A 26 -8.32 7.93 -9.10
C TYR A 26 -6.91 7.44 -8.74
N LYS A 27 -6.57 6.17 -8.99
CA LYS A 27 -5.24 5.61 -8.67
C LYS A 27 -4.17 6.26 -9.55
N VAL A 28 -4.46 6.45 -10.84
CA VAL A 28 -3.56 7.09 -11.80
C VAL A 28 -3.34 8.57 -11.44
N ASP A 29 -4.43 9.27 -11.11
CA ASP A 29 -4.39 10.68 -10.69
C ASP A 29 -3.56 10.84 -9.41
N LEU A 30 -3.71 9.94 -8.44
CA LEU A 30 -2.91 9.94 -7.21
C LEU A 30 -1.40 9.81 -7.50
N PHE A 31 -1.00 8.94 -8.43
CA PHE A 31 0.41 8.78 -8.81
C PHE A 31 0.95 9.97 -9.60
N ARG A 32 0.12 10.56 -10.48
CA ARG A 32 0.45 11.79 -11.20
C ARG A 32 0.66 12.95 -10.24
N ASP A 33 -0.28 13.15 -9.32
CA ASP A 33 -0.17 14.16 -8.26
C ASP A 33 1.07 13.90 -7.40
N TRP A 34 1.35 12.65 -7.05
CA TRP A 34 2.55 12.28 -6.28
C TRP A 34 3.85 12.63 -7.01
N ARG A 35 3.94 12.38 -8.32
CA ARG A 35 5.10 12.71 -9.17
C ARG A 35 5.31 14.21 -9.29
N GLU A 36 4.24 14.96 -9.52
CA GLU A 36 4.28 16.40 -9.78
C GLU A 36 4.45 17.21 -8.50
N HIS A 37 4.12 16.64 -7.35
CA HIS A 37 4.17 17.36 -6.09
C HIS A 37 5.63 17.60 -5.64
N PRO A 38 6.06 18.88 -5.54
CA PRO A 38 7.46 19.25 -5.31
C PRO A 38 8.02 18.79 -3.95
N LYS A 39 7.14 18.34 -3.04
CA LYS A 39 7.47 17.90 -1.67
C LYS A 39 7.36 16.39 -1.45
N LEU A 40 7.10 15.57 -2.49
CA LEU A 40 6.76 14.15 -2.31
C LEU A 40 7.62 13.13 -3.06
N GLY A 41 8.35 13.53 -4.09
CA GLY A 41 9.23 12.61 -4.80
C GLY A 41 10.66 12.63 -4.27
N GLY A 42 11.18 13.80 -3.83
CA GLY A 42 12.60 14.03 -3.49
C GLY A 42 13.60 13.80 -4.64
N ARG A 43 13.18 12.99 -5.63
CA ARG A 43 13.86 12.44 -6.78
C ARG A 43 12.78 12.21 -7.83
N PRO A 44 12.54 13.17 -8.74
CA PRO A 44 11.69 12.88 -9.89
C PRO A 44 12.25 11.65 -10.60
N ILE A 45 11.36 10.75 -11.05
CA ILE A 45 11.75 9.67 -11.96
C ILE A 45 12.27 10.36 -13.22
N LYS A 46 13.58 10.28 -13.46
CA LYS A 46 14.26 10.92 -14.60
C LYS A 46 14.53 9.94 -15.74
N SER A 47 14.01 8.72 -15.68
CA SER A 47 14.12 7.75 -16.78
C SER A 47 13.12 8.10 -17.88
N ASP A 48 13.25 7.44 -19.04
CA ASP A 48 12.30 7.54 -20.14
C ASP A 48 10.86 7.21 -19.70
N ASP A 49 10.72 6.39 -18.65
CA ASP A 49 9.45 6.04 -18.00
C ASP A 49 8.82 7.17 -17.17
N CYS A 50 9.44 8.36 -17.10
CA CYS A 50 8.87 9.49 -16.38
C CYS A 50 7.47 9.90 -16.89
N HIS A 51 7.15 9.52 -18.14
CA HIS A 51 5.87 9.73 -18.79
C HIS A 51 4.93 8.51 -18.75
N ALA A 52 5.28 7.44 -18.04
CA ALA A 52 4.45 6.21 -17.97
C ALA A 52 3.04 6.46 -17.42
N TRP A 53 2.87 7.46 -16.54
CA TRP A 53 1.58 7.88 -15.98
C TRP A 53 1.04 9.19 -16.58
N SER A 54 1.52 9.59 -17.77
CA SER A 54 0.93 10.73 -18.48
C SER A 54 -0.45 10.37 -19.04
N GLU A 55 -1.27 11.38 -19.33
CA GLU A 55 -2.58 11.14 -19.95
C GLU A 55 -2.49 10.40 -21.30
N VAL A 56 -1.37 10.58 -22.01
CA VAL A 56 -1.08 9.91 -23.28
C VAL A 56 -0.94 8.39 -23.11
N HIS A 57 -0.32 7.93 -22.02
CA HIS A 57 -0.08 6.51 -21.74
C HIS A 57 -1.07 5.91 -20.73
N GLY A 58 -2.05 6.68 -20.25
CA GLY A 58 -2.99 6.23 -19.21
C GLY A 58 -3.81 4.99 -19.60
N ASN A 59 -4.00 4.76 -20.91
CA ASN A 59 -4.73 3.60 -21.44
C ASN A 59 -3.89 2.31 -21.52
N ASP A 60 -2.57 2.42 -21.42
CA ASP A 60 -1.62 1.30 -21.47
C ASP A 60 -1.32 0.72 -20.08
N LEU A 61 -1.75 1.43 -19.03
CA LEU A 61 -1.59 0.97 -17.66
C LEU A 61 -2.51 -0.21 -17.37
N VAL A 62 -1.93 -1.25 -16.77
CA VAL A 62 -2.64 -2.45 -16.30
C VAL A 62 -2.40 -2.63 -14.81
N THR A 63 -3.41 -3.11 -14.08
CA THR A 63 -3.26 -3.39 -12.65
C THR A 63 -2.81 -4.84 -12.47
N ALA A 64 -1.60 -5.06 -11.96
CA ALA A 64 -1.09 -6.40 -11.65
C ALA A 64 -1.71 -7.01 -10.38
N THR A 65 -2.34 -6.17 -9.54
CA THR A 65 -3.03 -6.59 -8.32
C THR A 65 -4.51 -6.78 -8.61
N ASP A 66 -5.02 -7.96 -8.27
CA ASP A 66 -6.45 -8.25 -8.29
C ASP A 66 -7.17 -7.27 -7.34
N ASN A 67 -7.99 -6.38 -7.92
CA ASN A 67 -8.82 -5.42 -7.20
C ASN A 67 -9.84 -6.13 -6.27
N LYS A 68 -9.97 -7.47 -6.37
CA LYS A 68 -10.77 -8.32 -5.48
C LYS A 68 -10.20 -8.52 -4.09
N PHE A 69 -8.92 -8.19 -3.82
CA PHE A 69 -8.47 -8.12 -2.44
C PHE A 69 -9.18 -6.94 -1.78
N ARG A 70 -10.32 -7.24 -1.15
CA ARG A 70 -10.96 -6.37 -0.15
C ARG A 70 -9.85 -5.94 0.79
N TYR A 71 -9.40 -4.69 0.66
CA TYR A 71 -8.53 -4.07 1.64
C TYR A 71 -9.20 -4.30 2.99
N ASP A 72 -8.52 -5.02 3.87
CA ASP A 72 -8.98 -5.16 5.24
C ASP A 72 -9.12 -3.76 5.85
N SER A 73 -10.06 -3.59 6.79
CA SER A 73 -10.35 -2.27 7.39
C SER A 73 -9.08 -1.62 7.96
N THR A 74 -8.11 -2.44 8.36
CA THR A 74 -6.76 -2.09 8.77
C THR A 74 -5.92 -1.50 7.62
N SER A 75 -5.81 -2.13 6.45
CA SER A 75 -5.08 -1.54 5.31
C SER A 75 -5.74 -0.26 4.82
N THR A 76 -7.08 -0.19 4.82
CA THR A 76 -7.81 1.04 4.45
C THR A 76 -7.53 2.17 5.43
N TRP A 77 -7.49 1.88 6.73
CA TRP A 77 -7.13 2.85 7.76
C TRP A 77 -5.65 3.26 7.68
N ILE A 78 -4.74 2.32 7.39
CA ILE A 78 -3.33 2.61 7.19
C ILE A 78 -3.14 3.54 5.97
N ALA A 79 -3.75 3.22 4.83
CA ALA A 79 -3.68 4.01 3.60
C ALA A 79 -4.34 5.39 3.75
N GLY A 80 -5.53 5.44 4.37
CA GLY A 80 -6.34 6.65 4.46
C GLY A 80 -6.02 7.58 5.63
N LYS A 81 -5.49 7.07 6.74
CA LYS A 81 -5.25 7.85 7.98
C LYS A 81 -3.80 7.81 8.45
N LEU A 82 -3.18 6.64 8.53
CA LEU A 82 -1.82 6.51 9.07
C LEU A 82 -0.77 7.11 8.14
N LEU A 83 -0.82 6.77 6.85
CA LEU A 83 0.12 7.27 5.84
C LEU A 83 0.09 8.80 5.73
N PRO A 84 -1.07 9.47 5.65
CA PRO A 84 -1.15 10.93 5.67
C PRO A 84 -0.63 11.56 6.96
N TYR A 85 -0.89 10.94 8.12
CA TYR A 85 -0.45 11.47 9.41
C TYR A 85 1.06 11.30 9.61
N TYR A 86 1.61 10.13 9.27
CA TYR A 86 3.05 9.86 9.27
C TYR A 86 3.81 10.81 8.34
N ARG A 87 3.22 11.12 7.19
CA ARG A 87 3.73 12.11 6.23
C ARG A 87 3.76 13.53 6.80
N ARG A 88 2.82 13.89 7.68
CA ARG A 88 2.76 15.22 8.31
C ARG A 88 3.82 15.40 9.42
N THR A 89 4.25 14.31 10.06
CA THR A 89 5.06 14.36 11.29
C THR A 89 6.55 14.11 11.09
N ARG A 90 7.02 13.55 9.96
CA ARG A 90 8.46 13.37 9.71
C ARG A 90 9.16 14.71 9.34
N PRO A 91 10.26 15.09 10.03
CA PRO A 91 11.11 16.22 9.63
C PRO A 91 11.88 15.95 8.33
N ARG A 92 12.13 17.01 7.58
CA ARG A 92 12.64 17.13 6.19
C ARG A 92 14.01 16.50 5.86
N TRP A 93 14.61 15.67 6.70
CA TRP A 93 16.05 15.38 6.61
C TRP A 93 16.42 13.91 6.86
N ILE A 94 16.04 12.99 5.96
CA ILE A 94 16.83 11.76 5.74
C ILE A 94 16.87 11.49 4.23
N GLY A 95 18.03 11.73 3.62
CA GLY A 95 18.39 11.19 2.31
C GLY A 95 19.12 12.15 1.38
N THR A 96 20.45 12.14 1.40
CA THR A 96 21.26 12.61 0.26
C THR A 96 20.93 11.78 -0.99
N PRO A 97 21.00 12.37 -2.20
CA PRO A 97 20.66 11.67 -3.43
C PRO A 97 21.74 10.64 -3.82
N SER A 98 21.73 9.44 -3.22
CA SER A 98 22.48 8.29 -3.74
C SER A 98 21.99 7.89 -5.14
N ARG A 99 22.91 7.79 -6.10
CA ARG A 99 22.68 7.53 -7.54
C ARG A 99 22.32 6.08 -7.88
N GLU A 100 22.32 5.17 -6.92
CA GLU A 100 22.06 3.74 -7.12
C GLU A 100 20.62 3.35 -6.75
N PRO A 101 20.04 2.32 -7.39
CA PRO A 101 18.79 1.74 -6.93
C PRO A 101 19.00 1.30 -5.47
N GLN A 102 18.33 1.98 -4.55
CA GLN A 102 18.38 1.61 -3.14
C GLN A 102 17.71 0.24 -3.02
N THR A 103 18.53 -0.81 -2.90
CA THR A 103 18.11 -2.10 -2.39
C THR A 103 17.49 -1.83 -1.03
N TYR A 104 16.16 -1.75 -1.00
CA TYR A 104 15.45 -1.48 0.22
C TYR A 104 15.79 -2.63 1.17
N SER A 105 16.32 -2.32 2.35
CA SER A 105 16.68 -3.37 3.30
C SER A 105 15.39 -3.97 3.83
N ASP A 106 14.96 -5.05 3.19
CA ASP A 106 13.66 -5.69 3.37
C ASP A 106 13.43 -6.07 4.84
N TRP A 107 14.51 -6.45 5.54
CA TRP A 107 14.51 -6.74 6.97
C TRP A 107 14.08 -5.56 7.86
N LYS A 108 14.36 -4.31 7.48
CA LYS A 108 13.94 -3.12 8.26
C LYS A 108 12.45 -2.85 8.09
N ILE A 109 11.90 -3.03 6.88
CA ILE A 109 10.46 -2.96 6.67
C ILE A 109 9.81 -4.08 7.46
N MET A 110 10.27 -5.32 7.27
CA MET A 110 9.68 -6.49 7.87
C MET A 110 9.65 -6.38 9.39
N ARG A 111 10.75 -5.90 10.01
CA ARG A 111 10.81 -5.67 11.46
C ARG A 111 9.84 -4.59 11.93
N ALA A 112 9.73 -3.48 11.20
CA ALA A 112 8.77 -2.43 11.54
C ALA A 112 7.33 -2.93 11.45
N VAL A 113 6.98 -3.60 10.34
CA VAL A 113 5.65 -4.20 10.13
C VAL A 113 5.33 -5.21 11.21
N ASN A 114 6.28 -6.07 11.58
CA ASN A 114 6.06 -7.09 12.60
C ASN A 114 5.79 -6.45 13.98
N ILE A 115 6.55 -5.40 14.34
CA ILE A 115 6.30 -4.63 15.58
C ILE A 115 4.90 -4.03 15.59
N PHE A 116 4.49 -3.36 14.50
CA PHE A 116 3.15 -2.78 14.42
C PHE A 116 2.05 -3.84 14.48
N ALA A 117 2.24 -4.99 13.83
CA ALA A 117 1.31 -6.11 13.88
C ALA A 117 1.16 -6.65 15.31
N THR A 118 2.28 -6.90 16.01
CA THR A 118 2.26 -7.40 17.39
C THR A 118 1.57 -6.42 18.34
N VAL A 119 1.85 -5.11 18.23
CA VAL A 119 1.21 -4.09 19.05
C VAL A 119 -0.29 -4.04 18.79
N THR A 120 -0.71 -4.09 17.52
CA THR A 120 -2.12 -4.05 17.15
C THR A 120 -2.89 -5.27 17.66
N ILE A 121 -2.28 -6.46 17.58
CA ILE A 121 -2.86 -7.71 18.10
C ILE A 121 -2.97 -7.64 19.63
N SER A 122 -1.90 -7.20 20.31
CA SER A 122 -1.85 -7.09 21.77
C SER A 122 -2.96 -6.16 22.31
N ILE A 123 -3.13 -4.98 21.69
CA ILE A 123 -4.18 -4.03 22.07
C ILE A 123 -5.58 -4.64 21.88
N ARG A 124 -5.83 -5.31 20.74
CA ARG A 124 -7.13 -5.95 20.48
C ARG A 124 -7.46 -7.02 21.52
N VAL A 125 -6.50 -7.89 21.83
CA VAL A 125 -6.69 -8.98 22.81
C VAL A 125 -6.97 -8.41 24.20
N GLY A 126 -6.23 -7.38 24.62
CA GLY A 126 -6.47 -6.70 25.89
C GLY A 126 -7.86 -6.06 25.98
N LEU A 127 -8.30 -5.37 24.92
CA LEU A 127 -9.64 -4.79 24.84
C LEU A 127 -10.73 -5.85 24.91
N THR A 128 -10.59 -6.96 24.19
CA THR A 128 -11.57 -8.06 24.26
C THR A 128 -11.62 -8.71 25.64
N ALA A 129 -10.48 -8.90 26.29
CA ALA A 129 -10.44 -9.47 27.64
C ALA A 129 -11.12 -8.55 28.67
N ALA A 130 -10.87 -7.25 28.60
CA ALA A 130 -11.53 -6.26 29.47
C ALA A 130 -13.04 -6.26 29.25
N PHE A 131 -13.50 -6.27 27.98
CA PHE A 131 -14.92 -6.30 27.65
C PHE A 131 -15.61 -7.57 28.18
N THR A 132 -14.98 -8.72 28.02
CA THR A 132 -15.48 -10.00 28.55
C THR A 132 -15.55 -9.97 30.08
N ALA A 133 -14.54 -9.43 30.77
CA ALA A 133 -14.54 -9.33 32.22
C ALA A 133 -15.68 -8.43 32.74
N VAL A 134 -15.89 -7.27 32.11
CA VAL A 134 -17.00 -6.36 32.45
C VAL A 134 -18.34 -7.03 32.20
N PHE A 135 -18.50 -7.71 31.05
CA PHE A 135 -19.72 -8.42 30.73
C PHE A 135 -20.05 -9.53 31.73
N CYS A 136 -19.05 -10.34 32.12
CA CYS A 136 -19.20 -11.37 33.14
C CYS A 136 -19.55 -10.78 34.51
N LEU A 137 -18.94 -9.65 34.89
CA LEU A 137 -19.27 -8.93 36.12
C LEU A 137 -20.72 -8.44 36.12
N CYS A 138 -21.19 -7.87 35.01
CA CYS A 138 -22.58 -7.44 34.85
C CYS A 138 -23.55 -8.63 34.94
N LEU A 139 -23.22 -9.76 34.32
CA LEU A 139 -24.04 -10.98 34.42
C LEU A 139 -24.13 -11.48 35.87
N ALA A 140 -22.99 -11.54 36.58
CA ALA A 140 -22.95 -11.99 37.98
C ALA A 140 -23.81 -11.08 38.89
N ALA A 141 -23.71 -9.76 38.71
CA ALA A 141 -24.51 -8.79 39.46
C ALA A 141 -26.03 -8.93 39.19
N MET A 142 -26.42 -9.24 37.96
CA MET A 142 -27.82 -9.46 37.59
C MET A 142 -28.37 -10.79 38.14
N THR A 143 -27.54 -11.83 38.22
CA THR A 143 -27.95 -13.15 38.72
C THR A 143 -28.10 -13.18 40.25
N GLU A 144 -27.36 -12.35 40.99
CA GLU A 144 -27.51 -12.21 42.45
C GLU A 144 -28.68 -11.29 42.84
N ALA A 145 -29.24 -10.55 41.88
CA ALA A 145 -30.35 -9.61 42.10
C ALA A 145 -31.75 -10.22 41.89
N ILE A 146 -31.84 -11.55 41.72
CA ILE A 146 -33.08 -12.34 41.57
C ILE A 146 -33.17 -13.32 42.75
#